data_AF-A0A931QXL1-F1
#
_entry.id   AF-A0A931QXL1-F1
#
_cell.length_a   1.000
_cell.length_b   1.000
_cell.length_c   1.000
_cell.angle_alpha   90.00
_cell.angle_beta   90.00
_cell.angle_gamma   90.00
#
_symmetry.space_group_name_H-M   'P 1'
#
loop_
_entity.id
_entity.type
_entity.pdbx_description
1 polymer ?
#
loop_
_entity_poly.entity_id
_entity_poly.type
_entity_poly.pdbx_seq_one_letter_code
_entity_poly.pdbx_strand_id
1 'polypeptide(L)'
;MVDSLAYCTQEVDRAAEELSAAAAEGGSPSRVAAAAAPPFPAEAILAYMNRNAEALEQTGRHWQEQGKPDLATDLSNAAVEHREITAQRAKDAATDLKELENLLTALEEKLTALLTRASSVELLAEFRREVDRGLAAYRRKMTGAQIESLERQFLKKRLFEYYRVPRLSLFYL
;
A
#
# COMPACT_ATOMS: atom_id res chain seq x y z
N MET A 1 -13.68 -4.28 -21.03
CA MET A 1 -14.35 -4.99 -19.92
C MET A 1 -13.31 -5.94 -19.39
N VAL A 2 -12.61 -5.55 -18.33
CA VAL A 2 -11.39 -6.23 -17.86
C VAL A 2 -11.82 -7.22 -16.77
N ASP A 3 -11.41 -8.47 -16.91
CA ASP A 3 -11.80 -9.61 -16.06
C ASP A 3 -11.34 -9.43 -14.60
N SER A 4 -12.19 -8.75 -13.82
CA SER A 4 -12.00 -8.41 -12.41
C SER A 4 -11.88 -9.61 -11.46
N LEU A 5 -12.17 -10.84 -11.91
CA LEU A 5 -12.12 -12.04 -11.06
C LEU A 5 -10.82 -12.83 -11.20
N ALA A 6 -10.22 -12.87 -12.40
CA ALA A 6 -8.93 -13.56 -12.62
C ALA A 6 -7.77 -12.81 -11.95
N TYR A 7 -7.85 -11.48 -11.91
CA TYR A 7 -6.87 -10.61 -11.25
C TYR A 7 -6.87 -10.79 -9.72
N CYS A 8 -8.03 -11.04 -9.12
CA CYS A 8 -8.14 -11.32 -7.68
C CYS A 8 -7.39 -12.61 -7.29
N THR A 9 -7.32 -13.60 -8.16
CA THR A 9 -6.60 -14.85 -7.88
C THR A 9 -5.09 -14.66 -7.98
N GLN A 10 -4.62 -14.00 -9.04
CA GLN A 10 -3.18 -13.78 -9.27
C GLN A 10 -2.51 -12.94 -8.17
N GLU A 11 -3.20 -11.90 -7.68
CA GLU A 11 -2.67 -11.06 -6.60
C GLU A 11 -2.69 -11.77 -5.23
N VAL A 12 -3.64 -12.67 -5.01
CA VAL A 12 -3.68 -13.50 -3.79
C VAL A 12 -2.55 -14.53 -3.79
N ASP A 13 -2.33 -15.18 -4.93
CA ASP A 13 -1.28 -16.19 -5.08
C ASP A 13 0.10 -15.56 -4.89
N ARG A 14 0.34 -14.38 -5.48
CA ARG A 14 1.58 -13.60 -5.29
C ARG A 14 1.82 -13.22 -3.83
N ALA A 15 0.80 -12.67 -3.15
CA ALA A 15 0.92 -12.32 -1.74
C ALA A 15 1.15 -13.55 -0.82
N ALA A 16 0.59 -14.71 -1.18
CA ALA A 16 0.80 -15.96 -0.46
C ALA A 16 2.22 -16.53 -0.68
N GLU A 17 2.76 -16.42 -1.89
CA GLU A 17 4.13 -16.81 -2.22
C GLU A 17 5.16 -15.93 -1.49
N GLU A 18 4.96 -14.60 -1.46
CA GLU A 18 5.83 -13.64 -0.77
C GLU A 18 5.90 -13.93 0.75
N LEU A 19 4.77 -14.26 1.38
CA LEU A 19 4.70 -14.65 2.80
C LEU A 19 5.33 -16.02 3.08
N SER A 20 5.22 -16.97 2.15
CA SER A 20 5.85 -18.29 2.25
C SER A 20 7.36 -18.21 2.07
N ALA A 21 7.85 -17.34 1.18
CA ALA A 21 9.27 -17.10 0.96
C ALA A 21 9.92 -16.42 2.18
N ALA A 22 9.25 -15.43 2.77
CA ALA A 22 9.71 -14.74 3.98
C ALA A 22 9.84 -15.67 5.20
N ALA A 23 9.05 -16.75 5.27
CA ALA A 23 9.12 -17.74 6.35
C ALA A 23 10.24 -18.77 6.19
N ALA A 24 10.80 -18.93 4.99
CA ALA A 24 11.81 -19.95 4.68
C ALA A 24 13.26 -19.48 4.90
N GLU A 25 13.53 -18.17 4.93
CA GLU A 25 14.88 -17.61 5.04
C GLU A 25 15.41 -17.48 6.48
N GLY A 26 15.34 -18.57 7.24
CA GLY A 26 16.07 -18.72 8.50
C GLY A 26 17.40 -19.44 8.30
N GLY A 27 18.50 -18.71 8.02
CA GLY A 27 19.85 -19.23 8.30
C GLY A 27 21.05 -18.84 7.40
N SER A 28 21.88 -17.95 7.95
CA SER A 28 23.34 -17.76 7.83
C SER A 28 23.98 -16.96 6.67
N PRO A 29 25.01 -16.11 6.97
CA PRO A 29 25.46 -15.04 6.10
C PRO A 29 26.84 -15.34 5.50
N SER A 30 26.96 -15.53 4.19
CA SER A 30 28.23 -15.26 3.50
C SER A 30 28.09 -15.23 1.98
N ARG A 31 27.97 -14.02 1.43
CA ARG A 31 28.82 -13.59 0.32
C ARG A 31 28.84 -12.08 0.35
N VAL A 32 30.03 -11.49 0.42
CA VAL A 32 30.21 -10.05 0.22
C VAL A 32 29.60 -9.74 -1.15
N ALA A 33 28.38 -9.20 -1.13
CA ALA A 33 27.69 -8.77 -2.33
C ALA A 33 28.48 -7.57 -2.83
N ALA A 34 29.19 -7.74 -3.95
CA ALA A 34 29.55 -6.62 -4.80
C ALA A 34 28.28 -5.79 -4.94
N ALA A 35 28.31 -4.53 -4.47
CA ALA A 35 27.14 -3.68 -4.33
C ALA A 35 26.28 -3.79 -5.60
N ALA A 36 25.20 -4.56 -5.51
CA ALA A 36 24.29 -4.73 -6.62
C ALA A 36 23.81 -3.33 -6.98
N ALA A 37 23.82 -3.01 -8.27
CA ALA A 37 23.23 -1.75 -8.73
C ALA A 37 21.82 -1.64 -8.11
N PRO A 38 21.44 -0.45 -7.62
CA PRO A 38 20.14 -0.30 -6.97
C PRO A 38 19.03 -0.79 -7.91
N PRO A 39 18.01 -1.48 -7.36
CA PRO A 39 16.99 -2.16 -8.17
C PRO A 39 16.23 -1.21 -9.10
N PHE A 40 16.20 0.08 -8.76
CA PHE A 40 15.59 1.14 -9.55
C PHE A 40 16.50 2.38 -9.57
N PRO A 41 16.52 3.14 -10.67
CA PRO A 41 17.29 4.36 -10.73
C PRO A 41 16.56 5.51 -10.00
N ALA A 42 17.33 6.46 -9.46
CA ALA A 42 16.80 7.53 -8.59
C ALA A 42 15.71 8.37 -9.26
N GLU A 43 15.83 8.63 -10.56
CA GLU A 43 14.84 9.40 -11.32
C GLU A 43 13.50 8.68 -11.42
N ALA A 44 13.49 7.35 -11.53
CA ALA A 44 12.26 6.57 -11.59
C ALA A 44 11.52 6.60 -10.25
N ILE A 45 12.26 6.47 -9.15
CA ILE A 45 11.73 6.56 -7.78
C ILE A 45 11.13 7.95 -7.56
N LEU A 46 11.87 9.01 -7.87
CA LEU A 46 11.39 10.38 -7.72
C LEU A 46 10.17 10.68 -8.61
N ALA A 47 10.14 10.17 -9.84
CA ALA A 47 8.99 10.33 -10.72
C ALA A 47 7.75 9.64 -10.14
N TYR A 48 7.89 8.42 -9.62
CA TYR A 48 6.80 7.70 -8.96
C TYR A 48 6.31 8.42 -7.71
N MET A 49 7.23 8.88 -6.85
CA MET A 49 6.88 9.65 -5.67
C MET A 49 6.10 10.93 -6.01
N ASN A 50 6.54 11.68 -7.01
CA ASN A 50 5.85 12.90 -7.43
C ASN A 50 4.46 12.61 -8.01
N ARG A 51 4.30 11.55 -8.81
CA ARG A 51 2.99 11.12 -9.33
C ARG A 51 2.04 10.72 -8.20
N ASN A 52 2.54 10.03 -7.18
CA ASN A 52 1.72 9.61 -6.04
C ASN A 52 1.25 10.81 -5.20
N ALA A 53 2.12 11.80 -4.94
CA ALA A 53 1.72 13.03 -4.28
C ALA A 53 0.65 13.80 -5.08
N GLU A 54 0.81 13.90 -6.41
CA GLU A 54 -0.18 14.53 -7.27
C GLU A 54 -1.52 13.78 -7.25
N ALA A 55 -1.48 12.45 -7.32
CA ALA A 55 -2.68 11.62 -7.22
C ALA A 55 -3.40 11.81 -5.88
N LEU A 56 -2.68 11.91 -4.75
CA LEU A 56 -3.28 12.22 -3.45
C LEU A 56 -3.99 13.58 -3.45
N GLU A 57 -3.39 14.62 -4.04
CA GLU A 57 -4.01 15.94 -4.17
C GLU A 57 -5.25 15.94 -5.05
N GLN A 58 -5.21 15.20 -6.16
CA GLN A 58 -6.37 15.03 -7.06
C GLN A 58 -7.50 14.30 -6.33
N THR A 59 -7.19 13.26 -5.56
CA THR A 59 -8.16 12.53 -4.75
C THR A 59 -8.76 13.39 -3.64
N GLY A 60 -7.94 14.23 -2.98
CA GLY A 60 -8.42 15.22 -2.02
C GLY A 60 -9.42 16.20 -2.66
N ARG A 61 -9.09 16.76 -3.83
CA ARG A 61 -9.99 17.65 -4.60
C ARG A 61 -11.30 16.95 -4.98
N HIS A 62 -11.22 15.70 -5.43
CA HIS A 62 -12.42 14.92 -5.75
C HIS A 62 -13.35 14.80 -4.54
N TRP A 63 -12.84 14.43 -3.36
CA TRP A 63 -13.67 14.27 -2.17
C TRP A 63 -14.16 15.60 -1.58
N GLN A 64 -13.46 16.70 -1.82
CA GLN A 64 -13.95 18.06 -1.55
C GLN A 64 -15.24 18.33 -2.34
N GLU A 65 -15.22 18.06 -3.65
CA GLU A 65 -16.39 18.25 -4.53
C GLU A 65 -17.55 17.31 -4.15
N GLN A 66 -17.26 16.14 -3.59
CA GLN A 66 -18.26 15.21 -3.05
C GLN A 66 -18.77 15.59 -1.64
N GLY A 67 -18.41 16.78 -1.12
CA GLY A 67 -18.90 17.28 0.16
C GLY A 67 -18.27 16.60 1.38
N LYS A 68 -17.03 16.09 1.26
CA LYS A 68 -16.24 15.55 2.38
C LYS A 68 -15.00 16.40 2.65
N PRO A 69 -15.16 17.63 3.19
CA PRO A 69 -14.05 18.58 3.33
C PRO A 69 -12.99 18.14 4.34
N ASP A 70 -13.37 17.43 5.41
CA ASP A 70 -12.42 16.92 6.39
C ASP A 70 -11.50 15.86 5.79
N LEU A 71 -12.07 14.92 5.01
CA LEU A 71 -11.31 13.92 4.27
C LEU A 71 -10.41 14.56 3.22
N ALA A 72 -10.91 15.57 2.50
CA ALA A 72 -10.11 16.30 1.52
C ALA A 72 -8.89 16.99 2.17
N THR A 73 -9.10 17.59 3.35
CA THR A 73 -8.03 18.21 4.15
C THR A 73 -7.02 17.18 4.61
N ASP A 74 -7.48 16.05 5.15
CA ASP A 74 -6.62 14.94 5.58
C ASP A 74 -5.76 14.41 4.42
N LEU A 75 -6.35 14.22 3.24
CA LEU A 75 -5.64 13.77 2.03
C LEU A 75 -4.65 14.82 1.51
N SER A 76 -5.01 16.10 1.53
CA SER A 76 -4.11 17.20 1.17
C SER A 76 -2.90 17.26 2.11
N ASN A 77 -3.10 17.07 3.42
CA ASN A 77 -2.01 17.04 4.39
C ASN A 77 -1.09 15.84 4.16
N ALA A 78 -1.64 14.66 3.86
CA ALA A 78 -0.85 13.48 3.52
C ALA A 78 -0.04 13.68 2.22
N ALA A 79 -0.58 14.40 1.23
CA ALA A 79 0.16 14.74 0.03
C ALA A 79 1.33 15.69 0.31
N VAL A 80 1.15 16.69 1.17
CA VAL A 80 2.22 17.59 1.62
C VAL A 80 3.33 16.80 2.31
N GLU A 81 2.98 15.95 3.28
CA GLU A 81 3.93 15.09 3.99
C GLU A 81 4.68 14.15 3.01
N HIS A 82 3.99 13.59 2.03
CA HIS A 82 4.61 12.79 0.97
C HIS A 82 5.65 13.60 0.17
N ARG A 83 5.34 14.85 -0.19
CA ARG A 83 6.27 15.75 -0.90
C ARG A 83 7.47 16.11 -0.02
N GLU A 84 7.28 16.32 1.27
CA GLU A 84 8.36 16.56 2.22
C GLU A 84 9.31 15.37 2.32
N ILE A 85 8.78 14.14 2.43
CA ILE A 85 9.58 12.90 2.35
C ILE A 85 10.34 12.85 1.03
N THR A 86 9.66 13.11 -0.09
CA THR A 86 10.30 13.12 -1.42
C THR A 86 11.47 14.11 -1.47
N ALA A 87 11.29 15.34 -0.99
CA ALA A 87 12.31 16.38 -1.01
C ALA A 87 13.49 16.06 -0.08
N GLN A 88 13.23 15.55 1.12
CA GLN A 88 14.26 15.18 2.09
C GLN A 88 15.11 14.00 1.62
N ARG A 89 14.50 13.05 0.91
CA ARG A 89 15.15 11.80 0.48
C ARG A 89 15.67 11.86 -0.96
N ALA A 90 15.47 12.96 -1.68
CA ALA A 90 15.80 13.04 -3.11
C ALA A 90 17.26 12.74 -3.47
N LYS A 91 18.20 13.11 -2.60
CA LYS A 91 19.64 12.86 -2.83
C LYS A 91 20.02 11.39 -2.65
N ASP A 92 19.30 10.70 -1.78
CA ASP A 92 19.62 9.33 -1.33
C ASP A 92 18.55 8.32 -1.74
N ALA A 93 17.66 8.70 -2.66
CA ALA A 93 16.47 7.92 -3.03
C ALA A 93 16.83 6.51 -3.53
N ALA A 94 17.94 6.36 -4.24
CA ALA A 94 18.42 5.07 -4.74
C ALA A 94 19.40 4.36 -3.79
N THR A 95 19.94 5.04 -2.77
CA THR A 95 20.96 4.49 -1.87
C THR A 95 20.37 4.02 -0.54
N ASP A 96 19.26 4.58 -0.09
CA ASP A 96 18.56 4.21 1.14
C ASP A 96 17.07 3.89 0.92
N LEU A 97 16.84 2.89 0.06
CA LEU A 97 15.50 2.40 -0.29
C LEU A 97 14.73 1.83 0.90
N LYS A 98 15.44 1.18 1.83
CA LYS A 98 14.80 0.55 3.00
C LYS A 98 14.13 1.59 3.87
N GLU A 99 14.86 2.65 4.22
CA GLU A 99 14.30 3.69 5.07
C GLU A 99 13.27 4.54 4.32
N LEU A 100 13.45 4.74 3.00
CA LEU A 100 12.40 5.34 2.19
C LEU A 100 11.10 4.52 2.22
N GLU A 101 11.19 3.20 2.05
CA GLU A 101 10.03 2.30 2.13
C GLU A 101 9.38 2.28 3.52
N ASN A 102 10.18 2.35 4.60
CA ASN A 102 9.67 2.47 5.96
C ASN A 102 8.80 3.73 6.13
N LEU A 103 9.29 4.88 5.64
CA LEU A 103 8.55 6.15 5.70
C LEU A 103 7.26 6.10 4.88
N LEU A 104 7.32 5.52 3.68
CA LEU A 104 6.14 5.36 2.81
C LEU A 104 5.12 4.40 3.43
N THR A 105 5.57 3.31 4.05
CA THR A 105 4.72 2.36 4.77
C THR A 105 4.01 3.05 5.94
N ALA A 106 4.75 3.82 6.75
CA ALA A 106 4.17 4.58 7.86
C ALA A 106 3.11 5.59 7.38
N LEU A 107 3.36 6.27 6.26
CA LEU A 107 2.40 7.18 5.65
C LEU A 107 1.16 6.44 5.12
N GLU A 108 1.31 5.26 4.50
CA GLU A 108 0.17 4.43 4.11
C GLU A 108 -0.65 3.93 5.30
N GLU A 109 -0.01 3.59 6.42
CA GLU A 109 -0.71 3.20 7.66
C GLU A 109 -1.52 4.37 8.22
N LYS A 110 -0.93 5.57 8.26
CA LYS A 110 -1.63 6.81 8.60
C LYS A 110 -2.84 7.04 7.69
N LEU A 111 -2.66 6.94 6.38
CA LEU A 111 -3.76 7.02 5.39
C LEU A 111 -4.84 5.98 5.66
N THR A 112 -4.46 4.72 5.93
CA THR A 112 -5.42 3.66 6.24
C THR A 112 -6.29 4.02 7.45
N ALA A 113 -5.70 4.57 8.51
CA ALA A 113 -6.43 5.03 9.68
C ALA A 113 -7.38 6.22 9.36
N LEU A 114 -6.91 7.19 8.58
CA LEU A 114 -7.72 8.33 8.12
C LEU A 114 -8.94 7.87 7.32
N LEU A 115 -8.73 6.98 6.34
CA LEU A 115 -9.81 6.43 5.50
C LEU A 115 -10.79 5.58 6.31
N THR A 116 -10.29 4.79 7.25
CA THR A 116 -11.14 3.99 8.15
C THR A 116 -12.03 4.91 9.00
N ARG A 117 -11.48 6.00 9.55
CA ARG A 117 -12.24 6.99 10.31
C ARG A 117 -13.29 7.72 9.46
N ALA A 118 -12.98 7.99 8.19
CA ALA A 118 -13.89 8.64 7.25
C ALA A 118 -14.98 7.71 6.70
N SER A 119 -14.89 6.40 6.97
CA SER A 119 -15.85 5.39 6.52
C SER A 119 -17.00 5.23 7.50
N SER A 120 -18.21 5.00 6.98
CA SER A 120 -19.32 4.60 7.83
C SER A 120 -19.17 3.15 8.31
N VAL A 121 -19.89 2.79 9.38
CA VAL A 121 -19.88 1.42 9.92
C VAL A 121 -20.43 0.44 8.88
N GLU A 122 -21.44 0.85 8.12
CA GLU A 122 -22.07 0.04 7.08
C GLU A 122 -21.08 -0.26 5.94
N LEU A 123 -20.33 0.74 5.49
CA LEU A 123 -19.31 0.58 4.46
C LEU A 123 -18.18 -0.35 4.91
N LEU A 124 -17.71 -0.18 6.15
CA LEU A 124 -16.69 -1.07 6.72
C LEU A 124 -17.20 -2.50 6.86
N ALA A 125 -18.47 -2.70 7.24
CA ALA A 125 -19.09 -4.01 7.32
C ALA A 125 -19.25 -4.66 5.93
N GLU A 126 -19.57 -3.88 4.90
CA GLU A 126 -19.61 -4.34 3.52
C GLU A 126 -18.24 -4.83 3.05
N PHE A 127 -17.18 -4.03 3.23
CA PHE A 127 -15.82 -4.44 2.86
C PHE A 127 -15.40 -5.70 3.61
N ARG A 128 -15.67 -5.80 4.92
CA ARG A 128 -15.36 -7.02 5.68
C ARG A 128 -16.05 -8.25 5.08
N ARG A 129 -17.34 -8.16 4.72
CA ARG A 129 -18.06 -9.28 4.08
C ARG A 129 -17.51 -9.63 2.71
N GLU A 130 -17.02 -8.67 1.94
CA GLU A 130 -16.34 -8.95 0.66
C GLU A 130 -15.02 -9.69 0.87
N VAL A 131 -14.20 -9.21 1.82
CA VAL A 131 -12.93 -9.82 2.17
C VAL A 131 -13.14 -11.26 2.70
N ASP A 132 -14.10 -11.46 3.61
CA ASP A 132 -14.47 -12.77 4.13
C ASP A 132 -14.83 -13.75 3.02
N ARG A 133 -15.63 -13.30 2.03
CA ARG A 133 -16.01 -14.11 0.87
C ARG A 133 -14.79 -14.49 0.01
N GLY A 134 -13.88 -13.55 -0.22
CA GLY A 134 -12.64 -13.80 -0.97
C GLY A 134 -11.69 -14.79 -0.26
N LEU A 135 -11.65 -14.74 1.07
CA LEU A 135 -10.75 -15.57 1.88
C LEU A 135 -11.33 -16.94 2.27
N ALA A 136 -12.61 -17.20 2.01
CA ALA A 136 -13.28 -18.44 2.41
C ALA A 136 -12.55 -19.72 1.96
N ALA A 137 -11.94 -19.72 0.77
CA ALA A 137 -11.18 -20.85 0.24
C ALA A 137 -9.84 -21.09 0.95
N TYR A 138 -9.24 -20.04 1.51
CA TYR A 138 -7.91 -20.07 2.13
C TYR A 138 -7.96 -20.34 3.64
N ARG A 139 -9.11 -20.11 4.30
CA ARG A 139 -9.27 -20.31 5.75
C ARG A 139 -8.92 -21.71 6.24
N ARG A 140 -9.07 -22.74 5.40
CA ARG A 140 -8.74 -24.13 5.76
C ARG A 140 -7.26 -24.48 5.54
N LYS A 141 -6.49 -23.61 4.88
CA LYS A 141 -5.10 -23.87 4.44
C LYS A 141 -4.05 -23.07 5.21
N MET A 142 -4.47 -22.14 6.07
CA MET A 142 -3.60 -21.17 6.73
C MET A 142 -3.87 -21.10 8.24
N THR A 143 -2.87 -20.62 8.98
CA THR A 143 -3.02 -20.34 10.42
C THR A 143 -3.90 -19.11 10.65
N GLY A 144 -4.50 -18.98 11.84
CA GLY A 144 -5.32 -17.81 12.20
C GLY A 144 -4.58 -16.48 12.02
N ALA A 145 -3.31 -16.41 12.42
CA ALA A 145 -2.49 -15.22 12.28
C ALA A 145 -2.24 -14.81 10.81
N GLN A 146 -2.06 -15.79 9.91
CA GLN A 146 -1.91 -15.54 8.48
C GLN A 146 -3.21 -15.02 7.86
N ILE A 147 -4.34 -15.60 8.26
CA ILE A 147 -5.68 -15.15 7.82
C ILE A 147 -5.93 -13.73 8.28
N GLU A 148 -5.68 -13.40 9.55
CA GLU A 148 -5.85 -12.04 10.06
C GLU A 148 -4.95 -11.02 9.34
N SER A 149 -3.71 -11.40 9.02
CA SER A 149 -2.81 -10.55 8.24
C SER A 149 -3.37 -10.25 6.85
N LEU A 150 -3.86 -11.29 6.15
CA LEU A 150 -4.51 -11.14 4.86
C LEU A 150 -5.77 -10.28 4.95
N GLU A 151 -6.63 -10.53 5.94
CA GLU A 151 -7.85 -9.73 6.16
C GLU A 151 -7.52 -8.24 6.29
N ARG A 152 -6.48 -7.88 7.05
CA ARG A 152 -6.02 -6.48 7.17
C ARG A 152 -5.54 -5.92 5.84
N GLN A 153 -4.74 -6.68 5.09
CA GLN A 153 -4.22 -6.24 3.79
C GLN A 153 -5.32 -6.03 2.76
N PHE A 154 -6.29 -6.95 2.69
CA PHE A 154 -7.44 -6.84 1.79
C PHE A 154 -8.36 -5.69 2.18
N LEU A 155 -8.61 -5.48 3.47
CA LEU A 155 -9.40 -4.35 3.93
C LEU A 155 -8.73 -3.01 3.57
N LYS A 156 -7.41 -2.91 3.79
CA LYS A 156 -6.61 -1.75 3.36
C LYS A 156 -6.74 -1.51 1.85
N LYS A 157 -6.62 -2.57 1.04
CA LYS A 157 -6.79 -2.49 -0.42
C LYS A 157 -8.17 -1.96 -0.80
N ARG A 158 -9.25 -2.50 -0.22
CA ARG A 158 -10.63 -2.04 -0.51
C ARG A 158 -10.86 -0.59 -0.11
N LEU A 159 -10.33 -0.15 1.02
CA LEU A 159 -10.37 1.27 1.42
C LEU A 159 -9.67 2.15 0.39
N PHE A 160 -8.44 1.80 0.00
CA PHE A 160 -7.67 2.59 -0.96
C PHE A 160 -8.37 2.66 -2.33
N GLU A 161 -8.93 1.54 -2.82
CA GLU A 161 -9.71 1.49 -4.06
C GLU A 161 -10.96 2.38 -3.99
N TYR A 162 -11.77 2.23 -2.94
CA TYR A 162 -13.00 3.01 -2.78
C TYR A 162 -12.73 4.51 -2.71
N TYR A 163 -11.71 4.91 -1.95
CA TYR A 163 -11.33 6.31 -1.79
C TYR A 163 -10.43 6.82 -2.91
N ARG A 164 -10.04 5.99 -3.87
CA ARG A 164 -9.13 6.34 -4.99
C ARG A 164 -7.77 6.85 -4.51
N VAL A 165 -7.25 6.27 -3.44
CA VAL A 165 -5.93 6.60 -2.88
C VAL A 165 -4.88 5.68 -3.52
N PRO A 166 -3.77 6.23 -4.05
CA PRO A 166 -2.70 5.42 -4.65
C PRO A 166 -1.97 4.59 -3.59
N ARG A 167 -1.34 3.49 -4.02
CA ARG A 167 -0.33 2.81 -3.21
C ARG A 167 0.95 3.64 -3.27
N LEU A 168 1.55 3.89 -2.11
CA LEU A 168 2.75 4.73 -1.96
C LEU A 168 4.02 3.89 -1.88
N SER A 169 3.89 2.64 -1.41
CA SER A 169 5.00 1.69 -1.31
C SER A 169 5.74 1.54 -2.65
N LEU A 170 7.07 1.42 -2.59
CA LEU A 170 7.95 1.20 -3.73
C LEU A 170 7.78 -0.19 -4.36
N PHE A 171 7.09 -1.12 -3.70
CA PHE A 171 6.75 -2.43 -4.30
C PHE A 171 5.81 -2.31 -5.52
N TYR A 172 5.21 -1.14 -5.76
CA TYR A 172 4.34 -0.84 -6.89
C TYR A 172 5.00 0.07 -7.95
N LEU A 173 6.29 0.36 -7.79
CA LEU A 173 7.10 1.04 -8.81
C LEU A 173 7.36 0.12 -10.01
#